data_AF-A0A836M4H4-F1
#
_entry.id   AF-A0A836M4H4-F1
#
_cell.length_a   1.000
_cell.length_b   1.000
_cell.length_c   1.000
_cell.angle_alpha   90.00
_cell.angle_beta   90.00
_cell.angle_gamma   90.00
#
_symmetry.space_group_name_H-M   'P 1'
#
loop_
_entity.id
_entity.type
_entity.pdbx_description
1 polymer ?
#
loop_
_entity_poly.entity_id
_entity_poly.type
_entity_poly.pdbx_seq_one_letter_code
_entity_poly.pdbx_strand_id
1 'polypeptide(L)'
;MQQFLALSVVAPNGTRIAQGIKTLEVRSWVPAQLPLKDLFIVENQNFLINDGDEEEGVAVALVDVDSIHVWRNDEIEPACASGWSEGYFAWVLSNVRPMKRQLKVPAKRKIYQVSLDLP
;
A
#
# COMPACT_ATOMS: atom_id res chain seq x y z
N MET A 1 -12.61 -7.95 -16.57
CA MET A 1 -12.28 -6.80 -15.71
C MET A 1 -13.01 -6.88 -14.37
N GLN A 2 -12.26 -7.16 -13.32
CA GLN A 2 -12.73 -7.18 -11.95
C GLN A 2 -12.30 -5.89 -11.24
N GLN A 3 -13.13 -5.39 -10.33
CA GLN A 3 -12.82 -4.20 -9.53
C GLN A 3 -12.12 -4.62 -8.23
N PHE A 4 -11.07 -3.89 -7.90
CA PHE A 4 -10.34 -4.07 -6.66
C PHE A 4 -10.10 -2.72 -5.98
N LEU A 5 -9.93 -2.76 -4.67
CA LEU A 5 -9.36 -1.64 -3.94
C LEU A 5 -7.85 -1.62 -4.15
N ALA A 6 -7.28 -0.43 -4.22
CA ALA A 6 -5.86 -0.20 -4.38
C ALA A 6 -5.35 0.89 -3.43
N LEU A 7 -4.06 0.80 -3.11
CA LEU A 7 -3.31 1.79 -2.35
C LEU A 7 -2.00 2.08 -3.09
N SER A 8 -1.75 3.36 -3.36
CA SER A 8 -0.48 3.80 -3.97
C SER A 8 0.62 3.98 -2.92
N VAL A 9 1.80 3.43 -3.19
CA VAL A 9 2.96 3.42 -2.31
C VAL A 9 4.18 3.90 -3.09
N VAL A 10 4.93 4.83 -2.53
CA VAL A 10 6.12 5.38 -3.20
C VAL A 10 7.24 4.35 -3.26
N ALA A 11 7.88 4.24 -4.42
CA ALA A 11 9.01 3.36 -4.65
C ALA A 11 10.18 3.65 -3.69
N PRO A 12 10.90 2.61 -3.21
CA PRO A 12 10.76 1.19 -3.55
C PRO A 12 9.87 0.40 -2.58
N ASN A 13 8.97 1.07 -1.84
CA ASN A 13 8.25 0.42 -0.74
C ASN A 13 7.19 -0.58 -1.19
N GLY A 14 6.56 -0.39 -2.36
CA GLY A 14 5.65 -1.39 -2.92
C GLY A 14 6.38 -2.68 -3.26
N THR A 15 7.57 -2.58 -3.86
CA THR A 15 8.45 -3.73 -4.12
C THR A 15 8.90 -4.39 -2.83
N ARG A 16 9.26 -3.63 -1.78
CA ARG A 16 9.60 -4.19 -0.47
C ARG A 16 8.43 -4.93 0.18
N ILE A 17 7.20 -4.44 0.01
CA ILE A 17 5.99 -5.14 0.45
C ILE A 17 5.87 -6.47 -0.32
N ALA A 18 5.97 -6.44 -1.65
CA ALA A 18 5.90 -7.64 -2.48
C ALA A 18 6.98 -8.68 -2.13
N GLN A 19 8.16 -8.25 -1.67
CA GLN A 19 9.23 -9.15 -1.22
C GLN A 19 9.06 -9.65 0.22
N GLY A 20 8.04 -9.17 0.95
CA GLY A 20 7.84 -9.48 2.37
C GLY A 20 8.82 -8.80 3.31
N ILE A 21 9.60 -7.82 2.82
CA ILE A 21 10.58 -7.06 3.61
C ILE A 21 9.87 -5.97 4.43
N LYS A 22 8.94 -5.25 3.79
CA LYS A 22 8.11 -4.24 4.46
C LYS A 22 6.78 -4.87 4.82
N THR A 23 6.58 -5.09 6.11
CA THR A 23 5.39 -5.76 6.67
C THR A 23 4.41 -4.79 7.32
N LEU A 24 4.82 -3.54 7.54
CA LEU A 24 3.95 -2.47 8.03
C LEU A 24 3.88 -1.33 7.03
N GLU A 25 2.66 -0.89 6.71
CA GLU A 25 2.45 0.36 5.97
C GLU A 25 2.09 1.50 6.93
N VAL A 26 2.80 2.63 6.81
CA VAL A 26 2.66 3.73 7.77
C VAL A 26 1.88 4.87 7.12
N ARG A 27 0.76 5.27 7.74
CA ARG A 27 -0.11 6.33 7.23
C ARG A 27 -0.56 7.24 8.36
N SER A 28 -0.82 8.51 8.04
CA SER A 28 -1.41 9.49 8.96
C SER A 28 -2.94 9.36 9.08
N TRP A 29 -3.51 8.31 8.48
CA TRP A 29 -4.95 8.05 8.45
C TRP A 29 -5.22 6.55 8.45
N VAL A 30 -6.46 6.19 8.74
CA VAL A 30 -6.94 4.80 8.79
C VAL A 30 -8.15 4.64 7.86
N PRO A 31 -8.35 3.46 7.24
CA PRO A 31 -9.51 3.21 6.40
C PRO A 31 -10.77 3.12 7.26
N ALA A 32 -11.93 3.31 6.64
CA ALA A 32 -13.21 3.27 7.35
C ALA A 32 -13.62 1.86 7.83
N GLN A 33 -13.00 0.80 7.27
CA GLN A 33 -13.37 -0.58 7.53
C GLN A 33 -12.13 -1.49 7.51
N LEU A 34 -12.18 -2.53 8.35
CA LEU A 34 -11.17 -3.58 8.48
C LEU A 34 -11.86 -4.95 8.68
N PRO A 35 -11.22 -6.07 8.27
CA PRO A 35 -9.98 -6.12 7.52
C PRO A 35 -10.18 -5.67 6.06
N LEU A 36 -9.15 -5.11 5.43
CA LEU A 36 -9.16 -4.93 3.97
C LEU A 36 -8.56 -6.19 3.36
N LYS A 37 -9.35 -6.93 2.58
CA LYS A 37 -8.90 -8.12 1.89
C LYS A 37 -8.64 -7.81 0.42
N ASP A 38 -7.62 -8.45 -0.13
CA ASP A 38 -7.26 -8.34 -1.54
C ASP A 38 -7.02 -6.88 -1.99
N LEU A 39 -6.29 -6.11 -1.18
CA LEU A 39 -5.87 -4.74 -1.49
C LEU A 39 -4.68 -4.76 -2.45
N PHE A 40 -4.82 -4.12 -3.61
CA PHE A 40 -3.71 -3.94 -4.53
C PHE A 40 -2.72 -2.90 -4.02
N ILE A 41 -1.45 -3.25 -4.02
CA ILE A 41 -0.35 -2.31 -3.84
C ILE A 41 0.11 -1.85 -5.22
N VAL A 42 -0.03 -0.55 -5.45
CA VAL A 42 0.42 0.12 -6.67
C VAL A 42 1.66 0.94 -6.32
N GLU A 43 2.80 0.61 -6.92
CA GLU A 43 4.03 1.35 -6.70
C GLU A 43 4.14 2.50 -7.70
N ASN A 44 4.46 3.69 -7.19
CA ASN A 44 4.59 4.92 -7.97
C ASN A 44 5.82 5.73 -7.51
N GLN A 45 6.24 6.76 -8.23
CA GLN A 45 7.52 7.45 -7.97
C GLN A 45 7.40 8.61 -6.98
N ASN A 46 6.24 9.26 -6.89
CA ASN A 46 6.07 10.49 -6.12
C ASN A 46 4.98 10.40 -5.05
N PHE A 47 5.05 11.22 -4.01
CA PHE A 47 3.95 11.35 -3.06
C PHE A 47 2.76 12.07 -3.71
N LEU A 48 1.57 11.48 -3.60
CA LEU A 48 0.30 12.07 -4.05
C LEU A 48 -0.35 12.84 -2.89
N ILE A 49 -0.22 14.17 -2.91
CA ILE A 49 -0.51 15.05 -1.78
C ILE A 49 -1.88 15.71 -1.91
N ASN A 50 -2.26 16.11 -3.11
CA ASN A 50 -3.52 16.80 -3.36
C ASN A 50 -4.61 15.82 -3.77
N ASP A 51 -5.86 16.18 -3.49
CA ASP A 51 -6.99 15.42 -4.00
C ASP A 51 -7.04 15.56 -5.53
N GLY A 52 -7.15 14.42 -6.22
CA GLY A 52 -7.08 14.36 -7.68
C GLY A 52 -5.68 14.08 -8.24
N ASP A 53 -4.63 14.07 -7.42
CA ASP A 53 -3.30 13.66 -7.86
C ASP A 53 -3.33 12.22 -8.41
N GLU A 54 -2.80 12.06 -9.62
CA GLU A 54 -2.71 10.80 -10.34
C GLU A 54 -1.38 10.72 -11.09
N GLU A 55 -0.74 9.55 -11.10
CA GLU A 55 0.40 9.27 -11.97
C GLU A 55 0.42 7.82 -12.45
N GLU A 56 1.32 7.48 -13.38
CA GLU A 56 1.53 6.10 -13.79
C GLU A 56 2.17 5.32 -12.65
N GLY A 57 1.52 4.22 -12.24
CA GLY A 57 2.05 3.28 -11.27
C GLY A 57 2.07 1.85 -11.82
N VAL A 58 2.61 0.94 -11.01
CA VAL A 58 2.71 -0.48 -11.32
C VAL A 58 2.09 -1.29 -10.19
N ALA A 59 1.12 -2.15 -10.50
CA ALA A 59 0.61 -3.11 -9.53
C ALA A 59 1.68 -4.17 -9.23
N VAL A 60 2.10 -4.26 -7.96
CA VAL A 60 3.24 -5.11 -7.54
C VAL A 60 2.84 -6.26 -6.62
N ALA A 61 1.77 -6.11 -5.84
CA ALA A 61 1.27 -7.16 -4.96
C ALA A 61 -0.22 -6.99 -4.65
N LEU A 62 -0.83 -8.09 -4.24
CA LEU A 62 -2.11 -8.12 -3.53
C LEU A 62 -1.84 -8.45 -2.07
N VAL A 63 -2.40 -7.69 -1.13
CA VAL A 63 -2.17 -7.88 0.31
C VAL A 63 -3.48 -7.82 1.09
N ASP A 64 -3.46 -8.34 2.31
CA ASP A 64 -4.49 -8.06 3.29
C ASP A 64 -3.98 -7.03 4.30
N VAL A 65 -4.89 -6.20 4.83
CA VAL A 65 -4.67 -5.35 5.99
C VAL A 65 -5.53 -5.88 7.12
N ASP A 66 -4.91 -6.61 8.05
CA ASP A 66 -5.65 -7.32 9.10
C ASP A 66 -6.02 -6.41 10.27
N SER A 67 -5.09 -5.54 10.68
CA SER A 67 -5.25 -4.66 11.82
C SER A 67 -4.47 -3.37 11.65
N ILE A 68 -4.85 -2.37 12.44
CA ILE A 68 -4.16 -1.09 12.52
C ILE A 68 -3.95 -0.73 13.98
N HIS A 69 -2.79 -0.20 14.30
CA HIS A 69 -2.46 0.35 15.62
C HIS A 69 -1.63 1.63 15.48
N VAL A 70 -1.50 2.37 16.58
CA VAL A 70 -0.60 3.53 16.64
C VAL A 70 0.81 3.07 16.34
N TRP A 71 1.48 3.72 15.38
CA TRP A 71 2.82 3.33 14.99
C TRP A 71 3.81 3.55 16.14
N ARG A 72 4.69 2.59 16.38
CA ARG A 72 5.65 2.62 17.48
C ARG A 72 7.08 2.85 16.98
N ASN A 73 7.93 3.41 17.84
CA ASN A 73 9.32 3.74 17.50
C ASN A 73 10.20 2.48 17.29
N ASP A 74 9.81 1.34 17.86
CA ASP A 74 10.45 0.04 17.64
C ASP A 74 10.02 -0.64 16.33
N GLU A 75 9.11 -0.02 15.56
CA GLU A 75 8.57 -0.55 14.30
C GLU A 75 9.14 0.15 13.05
N ILE A 76 10.30 0.82 13.18
CA ILE A 76 10.95 1.50 12.05
C ILE A 76 11.40 0.50 10.98
N GLU A 77 12.05 -0.59 11.40
CA GLU A 77 12.57 -1.63 10.50
C GLU A 77 11.47 -2.36 9.71
N PRO A 78 10.42 -2.93 10.34
CA PRO A 78 9.33 -3.59 9.59
C PRO A 78 8.54 -2.61 8.71
N ALA A 79 8.55 -1.32 9.01
CA ALA A 79 8.00 -0.28 8.14
C ALA A 79 8.95 0.17 7.02
N CYS A 80 10.22 -0.25 7.04
CA CYS A 80 11.29 0.27 6.17
C CYS A 80 11.33 1.82 6.18
N ALA A 81 11.03 2.42 7.33
CA ALA A 81 11.00 3.87 7.50
C ALA A 81 12.39 4.40 7.85
N SER A 82 12.63 5.69 7.57
CA SER A 82 13.86 6.38 8.00
C SER A 82 13.78 6.93 9.43
N GLY A 83 12.58 7.01 10.01
CA GLY A 83 12.38 7.49 11.37
C GLY A 83 10.91 7.49 11.76
N TRP A 84 10.64 7.45 13.07
CA TRP A 84 9.30 7.45 13.64
C TRP A 84 8.75 8.87 13.84
N SER A 85 7.41 9.01 13.78
CA SER A 85 6.71 10.25 14.09
C SER A 85 5.37 9.98 14.75
N GLU A 86 5.01 10.81 15.74
CA GLU A 86 3.73 10.76 16.43
C GLU A 86 2.55 11.07 15.47
N GLY A 87 1.38 10.49 15.75
CA GLY A 87 0.16 10.71 14.96
C GLY A 87 0.04 9.84 13.70
N TYR A 88 0.98 8.91 13.50
CA TYR A 88 0.93 7.92 12.43
C TYR A 88 0.47 6.56 12.94
N PHE A 89 -0.08 5.77 12.02
CA PHE A 89 -0.61 4.44 12.27
C PHE A 89 0.13 3.41 11.43
N ALA A 90 0.41 2.27 12.03
CA ALA A 90 0.96 1.10 11.37
C ALA A 90 -0.18 0.18 10.92
N TRP A 91 -0.25 -0.06 9.62
CA TRP A 91 -1.17 -0.99 9.00
C TRP A 91 -0.45 -2.33 8.84
N VAL A 92 -0.94 -3.37 9.50
CA VAL A 92 -0.33 -4.70 9.49
C VAL A 92 -0.68 -5.41 8.19
N LEU A 93 0.34 -5.62 7.35
CA LEU A 93 0.20 -6.29 6.06
C LEU A 93 0.39 -7.79 6.23
N SER A 94 -0.53 -8.57 5.66
CA SER A 94 -0.45 -10.02 5.66
C SER A 94 -0.88 -10.59 4.30
N ASN A 95 -0.76 -11.91 4.14
CA ASN A 95 -1.19 -12.64 2.93
C ASN A 95 -0.68 -11.97 1.63
N VAL A 96 0.59 -11.57 1.64
CA VAL A 96 1.24 -10.89 0.52
C VAL A 96 1.34 -11.86 -0.64
N ARG A 97 0.74 -11.49 -1.76
CA ARG A 97 0.72 -12.24 -3.02
C ARG A 97 1.36 -11.37 -4.11
N PRO A 98 2.65 -11.57 -4.41
CA PRO A 98 3.35 -10.78 -5.40
C PRO A 98 2.78 -10.99 -6.79
N MET A 99 2.70 -9.91 -7.57
CA MET A 99 2.22 -9.98 -8.95
C MET A 99 3.26 -10.66 -9.83
N LYS A 100 2.85 -11.69 -10.58
CA LYS A 100 3.73 -12.39 -11.54
C LYS A 100 4.09 -11.53 -12.76
N ARG A 101 3.31 -10.49 -13.03
CA ARG A 101 3.50 -9.55 -14.13
C ARG A 101 3.29 -8.14 -13.61
N GLN A 102 4.13 -7.22 -14.05
CA GLN A 102 3.94 -5.80 -13.81
C GLN A 102 2.80 -5.30 -14.68
N LEU A 103 1.74 -4.79 -14.04
CA LEU A 103 0.61 -4.18 -14.74
C LEU A 103 0.66 -2.67 -14.50
N LYS A 104 0.72 -1.90 -15.59
CA LYS A 104 0.63 -0.44 -15.52
C LYS A 104 -0.79 -0.05 -15.15
N VAL A 105 -0.94 0.74 -14.09
CA VAL A 105 -2.24 1.15 -13.54
C VAL A 105 -2.13 2.56 -12.98
N PRO A 106 -3.21 3.35 -12.96
CA PRO A 106 -3.21 4.64 -12.28
C PRO A 106 -2.89 4.50 -10.79
N ALA A 107 -1.93 5.30 -10.31
CA ALA A 107 -1.69 5.55 -8.90
C ALA A 107 -2.50 6.77 -8.46
N LYS A 108 -3.23 6.67 -7.33
CA LYS A 108 -4.10 7.74 -6.82
C LYS A 108 -3.97 7.88 -5.32
N ARG A 109 -4.32 9.07 -4.82
CA ARG A 109 -4.33 9.38 -3.38
C ARG A 109 -5.40 8.58 -2.63
N LYS A 110 -5.11 8.22 -1.36
CA LYS A 110 -5.94 7.38 -0.47
C LYS A 110 -6.18 5.97 -1.05
N ILE A 111 -7.18 5.26 -0.51
CA ILE A 111 -7.69 4.03 -1.14
C ILE A 111 -8.64 4.42 -2.28
N TYR A 112 -8.49 3.75 -3.41
CA TYR A 112 -9.29 3.97 -4.60
C TYR A 112 -9.63 2.64 -5.29
N GLN A 113 -10.55 2.67 -6.25
CA GLN A 113 -10.88 1.51 -7.07
C GLN A 113 -10.04 1.48 -8.34
N VAL A 114 -9.56 0.28 -8.70
CA VAL A 114 -8.93 0.00 -9.98
C VAL A 114 -9.64 -1.17 -10.66
N SER A 115 -9.79 -1.10 -11.97
CA SER A 115 -10.30 -2.22 -12.78
C SER A 115 -9.12 -2.95 -13.41
N LEU A 116 -8.97 -4.24 -13.12
CA LEU A 116 -7.91 -5.06 -13.67
C LEU A 116 -8.48 -6.27 -14.38
N ASP A 117 -7.83 -6.64 -15.47
CA ASP A 117 -8.07 -7.90 -16.16
C ASP A 117 -6.99 -8.89 -15.71
N LEU A 118 -7.32 -9.61 -14.63
CA LEU A 118 -6.49 -10.71 -14.16
C LEU A 118 -6.89 -11.97 -14.94
N PRO A 119 -5.92 -12.74 -15.46
CA PRO A 119 -6.19 -13.98 -16.19
C PRO A 119 -6.75 -15.09 -15.30
#